data_AF-A0A8R1HQW8-F1
#
_entry.id   AF-A0A8R1HQW8-F1
#
_cell.length_a   1.000
_cell.length_b   1.000
_cell.length_c   1.000
_cell.angle_alpha   90.00
_cell.angle_beta   90.00
_cell.angle_gamma   90.00
#
_symmetry.space_group_name_H-M   'P 1'
#
loop_
_entity.id
_entity.type
_entity.pdbx_description
1 polymer ?
#
loop_
_entity_poly.entity_id
_entity_poly.type
_entity_poly.pdbx_seq_one_letter_code
_entity_poly.pdbx_strand_id
1 'polypeptide(L)'
;MKTLILLATAIGATSAFAFGFAADAGKEVTLPVAQEKVKAFTRVLKNGEKQTYNIVGPNKGTWVDAKGKKIPSSNFVFREPGTLVIKKATKGDSAVYDYEPLVTLPPTILPPGAHIDPGNPTGIELTVN
;
A
#
# COMPACT_ATOMS: atom_id res chain seq x y z
N MET A 1 38.48 -33.08 -1.07
CA MET A 1 38.41 -31.74 -1.69
C MET A 1 36.98 -31.25 -1.49
N LYS A 2 36.81 -30.04 -0.97
CA LYS A 2 35.54 -29.49 -0.46
C LYS A 2 34.71 -28.95 -1.62
N THR A 3 33.49 -29.44 -1.81
CA THR A 3 32.56 -28.94 -2.84
C THR A 3 31.87 -27.67 -2.32
N LEU A 4 32.08 -26.53 -2.99
CA LEU A 4 31.41 -25.27 -2.68
C LEU A 4 29.96 -25.28 -3.18
N ILE A 5 29.04 -24.89 -2.31
CA ILE A 5 27.65 -24.55 -2.64
C ILE A 5 27.64 -23.08 -3.09
N LEU A 6 27.27 -22.80 -4.34
CA LEU A 6 26.93 -21.44 -4.78
C LEU A 6 25.48 -21.15 -4.41
N LEU A 7 25.28 -20.29 -3.41
CA LEU A 7 23.99 -19.70 -3.08
C LEU A 7 23.89 -18.36 -3.80
N ALA A 8 23.17 -18.31 -4.92
CA ALA A 8 22.91 -17.09 -5.66
C ALA A 8 21.75 -16.32 -5.00
N THR A 9 22.07 -15.37 -4.12
CA THR A 9 21.09 -14.41 -3.60
C THR A 9 20.89 -13.28 -4.62
N ALA A 10 19.84 -13.40 -5.43
CA ALA A 10 19.39 -12.31 -6.28
C ALA A 10 18.75 -11.21 -5.40
N ILE A 11 19.52 -10.15 -5.13
CA ILE A 11 19.00 -8.93 -4.54
C ILE A 11 18.33 -8.15 -5.66
N GLY A 12 16.99 -8.23 -5.74
CA GLY A 12 16.20 -7.40 -6.64
C GLY A 12 16.27 -5.95 -6.18
N ALA A 13 16.98 -5.11 -6.93
CA ALA A 13 16.98 -3.67 -6.71
C ALA A 13 15.66 -3.08 -7.23
N THR A 14 14.74 -2.73 -6.34
CA THR A 14 13.58 -1.89 -6.70
C THR A 14 13.98 -0.43 -6.54
N SER A 15 14.23 0.24 -7.66
CA SER A 15 14.34 1.70 -7.70
C SER A 15 12.92 2.28 -7.71
N ALA A 16 12.67 3.27 -6.86
CA ALA A 16 11.36 3.88 -6.69
C ALA A 16 11.49 5.40 -6.71
N PHE A 17 11.29 6.05 -7.86
CA PHE A 17 11.00 7.49 -7.92
C PHE A 17 10.13 7.79 -9.16
N ALA A 18 9.02 8.52 -8.91
CA ALA A 18 7.77 8.65 -9.69
C ALA A 18 6.79 7.48 -9.46
N PHE A 19 5.77 7.69 -8.62
CA PHE A 19 5.02 6.73 -7.76
C PHE A 19 4.15 5.65 -8.45
N GLY A 20 4.64 5.04 -9.53
CA GLY A 20 4.08 3.82 -10.13
C GLY A 20 5.02 2.63 -9.94
N PHE A 21 4.57 1.56 -9.30
CA PHE A 21 5.28 0.28 -9.25
C PHE A 21 4.73 -0.63 -10.36
N ALA A 22 5.63 -1.17 -11.18
CA ALA A 22 5.32 -2.31 -12.02
C ALA A 22 5.80 -3.59 -11.31
N ALA A 23 4.96 -4.62 -11.30
CA ALA A 23 5.30 -5.93 -10.76
C ALA A 23 4.85 -7.04 -11.71
N ASP A 24 5.56 -8.15 -11.72
CA ASP A 24 5.11 -9.33 -12.45
C ASP A 24 4.10 -10.13 -11.61
N ALA A 25 3.08 -10.69 -12.27
CA ALA A 25 2.16 -11.60 -11.62
C ALA A 25 2.91 -12.77 -10.93
N GLY A 26 2.46 -13.13 -9.74
CA GLY A 26 3.00 -14.22 -8.93
C GLY A 26 4.18 -13.83 -8.03
N LYS A 27 4.68 -12.60 -8.10
CA LYS A 27 5.76 -12.10 -7.22
C LYS A 27 5.22 -11.43 -5.96
N GLU A 28 6.04 -11.42 -4.91
CA GLU A 28 5.76 -10.60 -3.73
C GLU A 28 6.01 -9.12 -4.08
N VAL A 29 5.12 -8.25 -3.62
CA VAL A 29 5.23 -6.79 -3.82
C VAL A 29 5.13 -6.11 -2.47
N THR A 30 6.08 -5.22 -2.18
CA THR A 30 6.08 -4.38 -0.98
C THR A 30 5.73 -2.95 -1.36
N LEU A 31 4.62 -2.44 -0.82
CA LEU A 31 4.12 -1.09 -1.06
C LEU A 31 4.33 -0.24 0.19
N PRO A 32 5.33 0.66 0.23
CA PRO A 32 5.53 1.59 1.34
C PRO A 32 4.56 2.77 1.23
N VAL A 33 3.26 2.52 1.46
CA VAL A 33 2.18 3.49 1.19
C VAL A 33 2.23 4.71 2.12
N ALA A 34 2.65 4.53 3.38
CA ALA A 34 2.78 5.63 4.34
C ALA A 34 4.04 5.49 5.21
N GLN A 35 4.55 6.63 5.66
CA GLN A 35 5.67 6.72 6.60
C GLN A 35 5.20 6.82 8.07
N GLU A 36 3.90 6.91 8.30
CA GLU A 36 3.27 7.08 9.61
C GLU A 36 2.30 5.94 9.94
N LYS A 37 1.80 5.90 11.18
CA LYS A 37 0.82 4.89 11.60
C LYS A 37 -0.50 5.12 10.89
N VAL A 38 -1.02 4.07 10.26
CA VAL A 38 -2.27 4.13 9.50
C VAL A 38 -3.40 3.39 10.22
N LYS A 39 -4.64 3.89 10.10
CA LYS A 39 -5.83 3.12 10.53
C LYS A 39 -6.32 2.19 9.44
N ALA A 40 -6.07 2.53 8.18
CA ALA A 40 -6.48 1.73 7.03
C ALA A 40 -5.62 2.05 5.80
N PHE A 41 -5.57 1.11 4.86
CA PHE A 41 -5.21 1.39 3.47
C PHE A 41 -6.46 1.47 2.62
N THR A 42 -6.44 2.30 1.59
CA THR A 42 -7.50 2.36 0.58
C THR A 42 -6.92 1.95 -0.76
N ARG A 43 -7.76 1.42 -1.64
CA ARG A 43 -7.38 1.22 -3.04
C ARG A 43 -8.54 1.52 -3.98
N VAL A 44 -8.20 2.06 -5.14
CA VAL A 44 -9.12 2.24 -6.28
C VAL A 44 -8.71 1.26 -7.37
N LEU A 45 -9.53 0.25 -7.59
CA LEU A 45 -9.30 -0.76 -8.62
C LEU A 45 -9.53 -0.17 -10.02
N LYS A 46 -9.04 -0.85 -11.06
CA LYS A 46 -9.22 -0.43 -12.48
C LYS A 46 -10.68 -0.27 -12.91
N ASN A 47 -11.61 -0.99 -12.28
CA ASN A 47 -13.05 -0.87 -12.53
C ASN A 47 -13.71 0.30 -11.76
N GLY A 48 -12.94 1.12 -11.05
CA GLY A 48 -13.41 2.24 -10.22
C GLY A 48 -13.90 1.83 -8.83
N GLU A 49 -13.91 0.55 -8.49
CA GLU A 49 -14.31 0.08 -7.17
C GLU A 49 -13.32 0.52 -6.10
N LYS A 50 -13.85 1.10 -5.02
CA LYS A 50 -13.09 1.51 -3.85
C LYS A 50 -13.17 0.45 -2.77
N GLN A 51 -12.03 0.10 -2.21
CA GLN A 51 -11.92 -0.87 -1.13
C GLN A 51 -11.03 -0.33 -0.01
N THR A 52 -11.30 -0.75 1.22
CA THR A 52 -10.55 -0.33 2.42
C THR A 52 -10.06 -1.53 3.20
N TYR A 53 -8.75 -1.61 3.45
CA TYR A 53 -8.11 -2.62 4.29
C TYR A 53 -7.90 -2.05 5.68
N ASN A 54 -8.66 -2.55 6.66
CA ASN A 54 -8.65 -1.99 8.01
C ASN A 54 -7.48 -2.55 8.82
N ILE A 55 -6.70 -1.69 9.47
CA ILE A 55 -5.62 -2.08 10.40
C ILE A 55 -6.13 -2.17 11.84
N VAL A 56 -7.21 -1.45 12.14
CA VAL A 56 -7.87 -1.41 13.45
C VAL A 56 -9.37 -1.71 13.31
N GLY A 57 -10.03 -2.04 14.42
CA GLY A 57 -11.48 -2.25 14.47
C GLY A 57 -11.98 -3.63 14.03
N PRO A 58 -13.30 -3.78 13.84
CA PRO A 58 -13.97 -5.09 13.66
C PRO A 58 -13.59 -5.84 12.38
N ASN A 59 -13.11 -5.12 11.36
CA ASN A 59 -12.69 -5.67 10.06
C ASN A 59 -11.16 -5.72 9.93
N LYS A 60 -10.42 -5.68 11.04
CA LYS A 60 -8.96 -5.71 11.05
C LYS A 60 -8.42 -6.84 10.17
N GLY A 61 -7.44 -6.51 9.32
CA GLY A 61 -6.79 -7.43 8.40
C GLY A 61 -7.62 -7.81 7.18
N THR A 62 -8.73 -7.11 6.92
CA THR A 62 -9.68 -7.46 5.85
C THR A 62 -10.00 -6.23 4.98
N TRP A 63 -9.99 -6.43 3.66
CA TRP A 63 -10.57 -5.54 2.66
C TRP A 63 -12.09 -5.55 2.76
N VAL A 64 -12.69 -4.37 2.73
CA VAL A 64 -14.14 -4.19 2.57
C VAL A 64 -14.43 -3.30 1.38
N ASP A 65 -15.51 -3.59 0.66
CA ASP A 65 -16.00 -2.70 -0.39
C ASP A 65 -16.72 -1.48 0.21
N ALA A 66 -17.17 -0.56 -0.65
CA ALA A 66 -17.95 0.61 -0.25
C ALA A 66 -19.28 0.28 0.47
N LYS A 67 -19.77 -0.96 0.38
CA LYS A 67 -20.99 -1.45 1.06
C LYS A 67 -20.66 -2.20 2.36
N GLY A 68 -19.39 -2.28 2.74
CA GLY A 68 -18.93 -3.00 3.94
C GLY A 68 -18.84 -4.52 3.76
N LYS A 69 -18.98 -5.04 2.53
CA LYS A 69 -18.83 -6.47 2.25
C LYS A 69 -17.36 -6.84 2.33
N LYS A 70 -17.05 -7.90 3.08
CA LYS A 70 -15.69 -8.44 3.20
C LYS A 70 -15.22 -9.05 1.89
N ILE A 71 -13.96 -8.79 1.56
CA ILE A 71 -13.26 -9.29 0.38
C ILE A 71 -12.10 -10.19 0.84
N PRO A 72 -11.83 -11.32 0.16
CA PRO A 72 -10.70 -12.18 0.48
C PRO A 72 -9.38 -11.40 0.56
N SER A 73 -8.68 -11.53 1.69
CA SER A 73 -7.54 -10.67 2.05
C SER A 73 -6.30 -11.43 2.52
N SER A 74 -6.30 -12.76 2.44
CA SER A 74 -5.20 -13.61 2.91
C SER A 74 -3.87 -13.40 2.19
N ASN A 75 -3.93 -12.80 1.00
CA ASN A 75 -2.78 -12.43 0.18
C ASN A 75 -2.07 -11.15 0.67
N PHE A 76 -2.66 -10.41 1.61
CA PHE A 76 -2.15 -9.14 2.08
C PHE A 76 -1.61 -9.24 3.51
N VAL A 77 -0.53 -8.50 3.77
CA VAL A 77 0.06 -8.38 5.11
C VAL A 77 0.39 -6.92 5.36
N PHE A 78 -0.03 -6.40 6.50
CA PHE A 78 0.42 -5.11 6.98
C PHE A 78 1.74 -5.24 7.73
N ARG A 79 2.68 -4.32 7.47
CA ARG A 79 3.88 -4.09 8.27
C ARG A 79 3.91 -2.62 8.71
N GLU A 80 4.16 -2.39 10.00
CA GLU A 80 4.29 -1.04 10.53
C GLU A 80 5.45 -0.26 9.86
N PRO A 81 5.34 1.08 9.75
CA PRO A 81 4.22 1.91 10.20
C PRO A 81 3.06 1.99 9.18
N GLY A 82 3.35 1.78 7.90
CA GLY A 82 2.42 2.04 6.79
C GLY A 82 2.73 1.25 5.52
N THR A 83 3.32 0.05 5.65
CA THR A 83 3.67 -0.80 4.51
C THR A 83 2.62 -1.89 4.29
N LEU A 84 2.18 -2.05 3.05
CA LEU A 84 1.30 -3.14 2.63
C LEU A 84 2.09 -4.11 1.75
N VAL A 85 2.11 -5.39 2.13
CA VAL A 85 2.77 -6.45 1.37
C VAL A 85 1.70 -7.32 0.69
N ILE A 86 1.88 -7.54 -0.61
CA ILE A 86 1.10 -8.49 -1.41
C ILE A 86 1.97 -9.73 -1.61
N LYS A 87 1.64 -10.84 -0.96
CA LYS A 87 2.47 -12.06 -0.97
C LYS A 87 2.66 -12.62 -2.39
N LYS A 88 1.58 -12.59 -3.18
CA LYS A 88 1.55 -13.09 -4.55
C LYS A 88 0.68 -12.18 -5.41
N ALA A 89 1.27 -11.20 -6.07
CA ALA A 89 0.54 -10.21 -6.87
C ALA A 89 -0.22 -10.87 -8.04
N THR A 90 -1.41 -10.35 -8.31
CA THR A 90 -2.25 -10.75 -9.45
C THR A 90 -2.69 -9.52 -10.22
N LYS A 91 -3.18 -9.70 -11.45
CA LYS A 91 -3.71 -8.58 -12.25
C LYS A 91 -4.83 -7.81 -11.55
N GLY A 92 -5.61 -8.51 -10.71
CA GLY A 92 -6.67 -7.91 -9.89
C GLY A 92 -6.16 -7.01 -8.75
N ASP A 93 -4.86 -7.05 -8.45
CA ASP A 93 -4.22 -6.18 -7.46
C ASP A 93 -3.70 -4.88 -8.09
N SER A 94 -3.85 -4.69 -9.41
CA SER A 94 -3.52 -3.40 -10.03
C SER A 94 -4.52 -2.34 -9.58
N ALA A 95 -4.03 -1.32 -8.89
CA ALA A 95 -4.86 -0.28 -8.29
C ALA A 95 -4.01 0.94 -7.92
N VAL A 96 -4.68 2.05 -7.62
CA VAL A 96 -4.07 3.17 -6.90
C VAL A 96 -4.30 2.93 -5.41
N TYR A 97 -3.22 2.75 -4.66
CA TYR A 97 -3.21 2.50 -3.23
C TYR A 97 -2.93 3.79 -2.47
N ASP A 98 -3.71 4.06 -1.43
CA ASP A 98 -3.51 5.19 -0.54
C ASP A 98 -3.78 4.74 0.92
N TYR A 99 -3.80 5.67 1.87
CA TYR A 99 -3.98 5.37 3.27
C TYR A 99 -4.84 6.39 4.01
N GLU A 100 -5.32 5.97 5.17
CA GLU A 100 -5.92 6.87 6.14
C GLU A 100 -5.06 6.86 7.42
N PRO A 101 -4.60 8.03 7.91
CA PRO A 101 -3.75 8.10 9.09
C PRO A 101 -4.50 7.68 10.35
N LEU A 102 -3.80 7.05 11.30
CA LEU A 102 -4.37 6.64 12.58
C LEU A 102 -4.73 7.83 13.46
N VAL A 103 -3.90 8.88 13.40
CA VAL A 103 -4.11 10.14 14.10
C VAL A 103 -4.15 11.24 13.05
N THR A 104 -5.29 11.91 12.94
CA THR A 104 -5.38 13.16 12.16
C THR A 104 -4.96 14.30 13.06
N LEU A 105 -3.90 15.03 12.69
CA LEU A 105 -3.55 16.27 13.40
C LEU A 105 -4.70 17.27 13.24
N PRO A 106 -5.04 18.03 14.31
CA PRO A 106 -6.04 19.09 14.19
C PRO A 106 -5.61 20.10 13.13
N PRO A 107 -6.55 20.70 12.40
CA PRO A 107 -6.24 21.69 11.38
C PRO A 107 -5.38 22.80 12.01
N THR A 108 -4.20 23.02 11.44
CA THR A 108 -3.31 24.07 11.91
C THR A 108 -3.97 25.42 11.66
N ILE A 109 -4.15 26.22 12.71
CA ILE A 109 -4.55 27.62 12.54
C ILE A 109 -3.36 28.34 11.93
N LEU A 110 -3.48 28.66 10.64
CA LEU A 110 -2.44 29.38 9.94
C LEU A 110 -2.44 30.84 10.39
N PRO A 111 -1.26 31.45 10.62
CA PRO A 111 -1.16 32.89 10.81
C PRO A 111 -1.75 33.65 9.60
N PRO A 112 -2.24 34.89 9.78
CA PRO A 112 -2.72 35.70 8.67
C PRO A 112 -1.66 35.79 7.54
N GLY A 113 -2.05 35.41 6.31
CA GLY A 113 -1.16 35.41 5.14
C GLY A 113 -0.34 34.13 4.91
N ALA A 114 -0.45 33.12 5.78
CA ALA A 114 0.13 31.80 5.53
C ALA A 114 -0.83 30.91 4.73
N HIS A 115 -0.28 30.15 3.79
CA HIS A 115 -0.99 29.16 2.98
C HIS A 115 -0.39 27.78 3.23
N ILE A 116 -1.22 26.73 3.20
CA ILE A 116 -0.74 25.36 3.08
C ILE A 116 -0.62 25.07 1.59
N ASP A 117 0.59 24.80 1.11
CA ASP A 117 0.77 24.26 -0.23
C ASP A 117 -0.01 22.94 -0.33
N PRO A 118 -0.77 22.72 -1.42
CA PRO A 118 -1.49 21.47 -1.59
C PRO A 118 -0.49 20.32 -1.46
N GLY A 119 -0.72 19.46 -0.47
CA GLY A 119 0.10 18.27 -0.27
C GLY A 119 0.16 17.47 -1.56
N ASN A 120 1.33 16.88 -1.86
CA ASN A 120 1.47 15.96 -2.98
C ASN A 120 0.30 14.94 -2.96
N PRO A 121 -0.27 14.58 -4.12
CA PRO A 121 -1.27 13.52 -4.17
C PRO A 121 -0.70 12.29 -3.46
N THR A 122 -1.37 11.89 -2.39
CA THR A 122 -1.04 10.67 -1.65
C THR A 122 -1.52 9.51 -2.51
N GLY A 123 -0.63 8.58 -2.83
CA GLY A 123 -1.01 7.41 -3.60
C GLY A 123 0.14 6.74 -4.34
N ILE A 124 0.15 5.42 -4.31
CA ILE A 124 1.06 4.57 -5.06
C ILE A 124 0.22 3.85 -6.12
N GLU A 125 0.51 4.07 -7.39
CA GLU A 125 -0.05 3.26 -8.46
C GLU A 125 0.71 1.92 -8.54
N LEU A 126 -0.02 0.80 -8.55
CA LEU A 126 0.55 -0.52 -8.82
C LEU A 126 -0.05 -1.05 -10.12
N THR A 127 0.83 -1.43 -11.05
CA THR A 127 0.47 -2.21 -12.24
C THR A 127 1.11 -3.59 -12.16
N VAL A 128 0.29 -4.63 -12.30
CA VAL A 128 0.74 -6.03 -12.33
C VAL A 128 0.63 -6.58 -13.75
N ASN A 129 1.75 -7.00 -14.32
CA ASN A 129 1.89 -7.49 -15.71
C ASN A 129 1.62 -9.00 -15.84
#